data_AF-A0A9X3RUF7-F1
#
_entry.id   AF-A0A9X3RUF7-F1
#
_cell.length_a   1.000
_cell.length_b   1.000
_cell.length_c   1.000
_cell.angle_alpha   90.00
_cell.angle_beta   90.00
_cell.angle_gamma   90.00
#
_symmetry.space_group_name_H-M   'P 1'
#
loop_
_entity.id
_entity.type
_entity.pdbx_description
1 polymer ?
#
loop_
_entity_poly.entity_id
_entity_poly.type
_entity_poly.pdbx_seq_one_letter_code
_entity_poly.pdbx_strand_id
1 'polypeptide(L)'
;MTTAQNDYSTPAPGRIRMALPEAKEKWVTQMPESQRRLLIWGQFETYLARFAKIEGLAIDEGWIEPTESLITYLWLGGSFISDKPEPGNLDFTLFLNNSTFQKIKGKPGTGWIGQEAFSRKKLRSSTEFSCITPLRVDYFPVKSVFKLGDLTQAELSYLTDRGAWDDWWQRKRNSDDRAPSRSSAASRRGYVEVTL
;
A
#
# COMPACT_ATOMS: atom_id res chain seq x y z
N MET A 1 -30.93 5.62 17.63
CA MET A 1 -30.59 5.20 16.25
C MET A 1 -29.28 4.43 16.33
N THR A 2 -29.36 3.12 16.18
CA THR A 2 -28.26 2.15 16.26
C THR A 2 -27.32 2.37 15.07
N THR A 3 -26.16 2.97 15.30
CA THR A 3 -25.08 3.01 14.30
C THR A 3 -24.58 1.58 14.09
N ALA A 4 -24.97 1.02 12.95
CA ALA A 4 -24.61 -0.33 12.52
C ALA A 4 -23.10 -0.56 12.66
N GLN A 5 -22.78 -1.70 13.27
CA GLN A 5 -21.43 -2.24 13.38
C GLN A 5 -20.62 -2.12 12.08
N ASN A 6 -19.29 -2.01 12.22
CA ASN A 6 -18.37 -2.42 11.15
C ASN A 6 -18.38 -3.97 11.03
N ASP A 7 -19.52 -4.61 10.81
CA ASP A 7 -19.68 -6.08 10.77
C ASP A 7 -19.29 -6.69 9.42
N TYR A 8 -18.74 -5.87 8.54
CA TYR A 8 -18.17 -6.31 7.30
C TYR A 8 -17.12 -7.40 7.54
N SER A 9 -17.27 -8.51 6.80
CA SER A 9 -16.30 -9.58 6.75
C SER A 9 -14.99 -9.03 6.19
N THR A 10 -13.92 -9.25 6.94
CA THR A 10 -12.55 -8.94 6.53
C THR A 10 -11.77 -10.25 6.38
N PRO A 11 -10.63 -10.24 5.67
CA PRO A 11 -9.70 -11.36 5.71
C PRO A 11 -9.40 -11.78 7.15
N ALA A 12 -9.17 -13.07 7.36
CA ALA A 12 -8.72 -13.60 8.65
C ALA A 12 -7.40 -12.92 9.06
N PRO A 13 -7.12 -12.76 10.38
CA PRO A 13 -5.87 -12.19 10.85
C PRO A 13 -4.61 -12.74 10.17
N GLY A 14 -3.67 -11.85 9.88
CA GLY A 14 -2.44 -12.14 9.16
C GLY A 14 -2.39 -11.55 7.75
N ARG A 15 -1.31 -11.89 7.05
CA ARG A 15 -1.01 -11.43 5.69
C ARG A 15 -1.37 -12.50 4.67
N ILE A 16 -2.24 -12.18 3.74
CA ILE A 16 -2.57 -13.03 2.60
C ILE A 16 -1.81 -12.53 1.38
N ARG A 17 -1.02 -13.39 0.73
CA ARG A 17 -0.29 -13.03 -0.49
C ARG A 17 -1.07 -13.43 -1.74
N MET A 18 -1.14 -12.55 -2.74
CA MET A 18 -1.74 -12.83 -4.05
C MET A 18 -1.20 -11.88 -5.13
N ALA A 19 -1.42 -12.18 -6.40
CA ALA A 19 -1.07 -11.32 -7.51
C ALA A 19 -2.08 -10.16 -7.70
N LEU A 20 -1.66 -9.06 -8.34
CA LEU A 20 -2.54 -7.93 -8.62
C LEU A 20 -3.84 -8.31 -9.36
N PRO A 21 -3.82 -9.19 -10.38
CA PRO A 21 -5.06 -9.63 -11.04
C PRO A 21 -6.00 -10.39 -10.10
N GLU A 22 -5.48 -11.20 -9.18
CA GLU A 22 -6.27 -11.94 -8.20
C GLU A 22 -6.93 -11.00 -7.18
N ALA A 23 -6.22 -9.94 -6.76
CA ALA A 23 -6.78 -8.91 -5.91
C ALA A 23 -7.91 -8.12 -6.62
N LYS A 24 -7.71 -7.78 -7.91
CA LYS A 24 -8.75 -7.15 -8.74
C LYS A 24 -9.98 -8.05 -8.84
N GLU A 25 -9.77 -9.32 -9.15
CA GLU A 25 -10.85 -10.30 -9.28
C GLU A 25 -11.70 -10.35 -8.02
N LYS A 26 -11.06 -10.46 -6.86
CA LYS A 26 -11.74 -10.64 -5.58
C LYS A 26 -12.50 -9.40 -5.07
N TRP A 27 -11.95 -8.20 -5.24
CA TRP A 27 -12.52 -6.98 -4.64
C TRP A 27 -13.08 -5.97 -5.65
N VAL A 28 -13.09 -6.33 -6.94
CA VAL A 28 -13.68 -5.52 -8.01
C VAL A 28 -14.56 -6.38 -8.90
N THR A 29 -14.02 -7.40 -9.56
CA THR A 29 -14.79 -8.20 -10.54
C THR A 29 -15.95 -8.96 -9.90
N GLN A 30 -15.72 -9.57 -8.74
CA GLN A 30 -16.73 -10.33 -7.98
C GLN A 30 -17.71 -9.44 -7.20
N MET A 31 -17.57 -8.11 -7.29
CA MET A 31 -18.48 -7.12 -6.71
C MET A 31 -18.95 -6.13 -7.79
N PRO A 32 -19.53 -6.62 -8.90
CA PRO A 32 -19.79 -5.82 -10.10
C PRO A 32 -20.81 -4.70 -9.88
N GLU A 33 -21.64 -4.80 -8.84
CA GLU A 33 -22.63 -3.79 -8.47
C GLU A 33 -22.01 -2.52 -7.88
N SER A 34 -20.79 -2.58 -7.34
CA SER A 34 -20.15 -1.40 -6.75
C SER A 34 -19.36 -0.61 -7.79
N GLN A 35 -20.02 0.39 -8.37
CA GLN A 35 -19.36 1.41 -9.20
C GLN A 35 -18.24 2.14 -8.45
N ARG A 36 -18.36 2.23 -7.12
CA ARG A 36 -17.34 2.85 -6.28
C ARG A 36 -16.05 2.05 -6.25
N ARG A 37 -16.11 0.72 -6.18
CA ARG A 37 -14.93 -0.15 -6.23
C ARG A 37 -14.22 -0.02 -7.58
N LEU A 38 -14.98 -0.02 -8.68
CA LEU A 38 -14.45 0.19 -10.02
C LEU A 38 -13.72 1.54 -10.14
N LEU A 39 -14.33 2.63 -9.65
CA LEU A 39 -13.70 3.95 -9.63
C LEU A 39 -12.42 3.98 -8.81
N ILE A 40 -12.45 3.47 -7.58
CA ILE A 40 -11.29 3.44 -6.68
C ILE A 40 -10.15 2.62 -7.30
N TRP A 41 -10.47 1.44 -7.84
CA TRP A 41 -9.48 0.57 -8.45
C TRP A 41 -8.89 1.19 -9.72
N GLY A 42 -9.70 1.87 -10.54
CA GLY A 42 -9.19 2.61 -11.70
C GLY A 42 -8.18 3.70 -11.32
N GLN A 43 -8.44 4.46 -10.25
CA GLN A 43 -7.46 5.43 -9.74
C GLN A 43 -6.17 4.76 -9.22
N PHE A 44 -6.31 3.59 -8.59
CA PHE A 44 -5.19 2.78 -8.13
C PHE A 44 -4.34 2.23 -9.29
N GLU A 45 -4.97 1.70 -10.35
CA GLU A 45 -4.28 1.23 -11.55
C GLU A 45 -3.55 2.39 -12.25
N THR A 46 -4.18 3.55 -12.39
CA THR A 46 -3.52 4.77 -12.92
C THR A 46 -2.33 5.19 -12.05
N TYR A 47 -2.45 5.08 -10.73
CA TYR A 47 -1.37 5.40 -9.81
C TYR A 47 -0.17 4.44 -9.99
N LEU A 48 -0.42 3.13 -10.09
CA LEU A 48 0.62 2.14 -10.37
C LEU A 48 1.24 2.31 -11.77
N ALA A 49 0.43 2.61 -12.78
CA ALA A 49 0.89 2.87 -14.14
C ALA A 49 1.85 4.07 -14.20
N ARG A 50 1.67 5.07 -13.32
CA ARG A 50 2.60 6.20 -13.22
C ARG A 50 3.97 5.77 -12.66
N PHE A 51 4.01 4.86 -11.70
CA PHE A 51 5.27 4.25 -11.25
C PHE A 51 5.92 3.42 -12.37
N ALA A 52 5.15 2.59 -13.06
CA ALA A 52 5.65 1.79 -14.18
C ALA A 52 6.22 2.66 -15.31
N LYS A 53 5.59 3.81 -15.61
CA LYS A 53 6.12 4.77 -16.58
C LYS A 53 7.45 5.39 -16.13
N ILE A 54 7.60 5.69 -14.84
CA ILE A 54 8.87 6.23 -14.30
C ILE A 54 9.95 5.17 -14.31
N GLU A 55 9.61 3.92 -13.99
CA GLU A 55 10.52 2.77 -14.07
C GLU A 55 10.98 2.53 -15.51
N GLY A 56 10.05 2.51 -16.48
CA GLY A 56 10.37 2.39 -17.90
C GLY A 56 11.31 3.50 -18.38
N LEU A 57 11.01 4.76 -18.03
CA LEU A 57 11.92 5.89 -18.29
C LEU A 57 13.31 5.66 -17.69
N ALA A 58 13.39 5.18 -16.44
CA ALA A 58 14.67 4.96 -15.78
C ALA A 58 15.49 3.83 -16.41
N ILE A 59 14.83 2.81 -16.95
CA ILE A 59 15.46 1.74 -17.74
C ILE A 59 15.96 2.30 -19.08
N ASP A 60 15.11 3.03 -19.81
CA ASP A 60 15.44 3.61 -21.11
C ASP A 60 16.65 4.57 -21.03
N GLU A 61 16.73 5.33 -19.93
CA GLU A 61 17.82 6.27 -19.63
C GLU A 61 19.05 5.59 -18.98
N GLY A 62 19.01 4.27 -18.73
CA GLY A 62 20.11 3.51 -18.16
C GLY A 62 20.45 3.85 -16.71
N TRP A 63 19.50 4.37 -15.92
CA TRP A 63 19.71 4.66 -14.50
C TRP A 63 19.58 3.42 -13.61
N ILE A 64 18.80 2.43 -14.08
CA ILE A 64 18.57 1.14 -13.43
C ILE A 64 18.55 0.04 -14.49
N GLU A 65 18.85 -1.20 -14.09
CA GLU A 65 18.80 -2.35 -14.99
C GLU A 65 17.35 -2.83 -15.25
N PRO A 66 17.04 -3.46 -16.39
CA PRO A 66 15.73 -4.06 -16.65
C PRO A 66 15.29 -5.13 -15.62
N THR A 67 16.23 -5.67 -14.84
CA THR A 67 15.97 -6.65 -13.78
C THR A 67 15.68 -6.01 -12.42
N GLU A 68 15.88 -4.69 -12.30
CA GLU A 68 15.56 -3.95 -11.09
C GLU A 68 14.11 -3.47 -11.14
N SER A 69 13.42 -3.56 -10.00
CA SER A 69 12.07 -3.02 -9.84
C SER A 69 12.07 -1.91 -8.79
N LEU A 70 11.29 -0.85 -9.06
CA LEU A 70 11.07 0.28 -8.19
C LEU A 70 10.08 -0.06 -7.07
N ILE A 71 9.03 -0.84 -7.39
CA ILE A 71 8.10 -1.38 -6.40
C ILE A 71 8.40 -2.86 -6.21
N THR A 72 8.64 -3.31 -4.97
CA THR A 72 8.88 -4.73 -4.68
C THR A 72 7.57 -5.50 -4.49
N TYR A 73 6.64 -4.91 -3.75
CA TYR A 73 5.26 -5.37 -3.53
C TYR A 73 4.48 -4.24 -2.86
N LEU A 74 3.19 -4.45 -2.63
CA LEU A 74 2.38 -3.52 -1.85
C LEU A 74 1.41 -4.25 -0.91
N TRP A 75 0.97 -3.59 0.14
CA TRP A 75 -0.05 -4.11 1.04
C TRP A 75 -1.35 -3.34 0.86
N LEU A 76 -2.47 -4.03 0.60
CA LEU A 76 -3.81 -3.44 0.60
C LEU A 76 -4.46 -3.60 1.97
N GLY A 77 -5.10 -2.54 2.45
CA GLY A 77 -5.73 -2.48 3.76
C GLY A 77 -7.07 -1.74 3.76
N GLY A 78 -7.53 -1.39 4.95
CA GLY A 78 -8.73 -0.57 5.11
C GLY A 78 -10.03 -1.29 4.74
N SER A 79 -11.10 -0.53 4.52
CA SER A 79 -12.43 -1.12 4.22
C SER A 79 -12.54 -1.68 2.80
N PHE A 80 -11.62 -1.32 1.90
CA PHE A 80 -11.68 -1.79 0.51
C PHE A 80 -11.58 -3.32 0.40
N ILE A 81 -10.70 -3.92 1.20
CA ILE A 81 -10.51 -5.37 1.22
C ILE A 81 -11.50 -6.11 2.14
N SER A 82 -12.64 -5.50 2.47
CA SER A 82 -13.76 -6.15 3.17
C SER A 82 -14.93 -6.40 2.21
N ASP A 83 -16.01 -7.01 2.68
CA ASP A 83 -17.28 -7.11 1.95
C ASP A 83 -18.14 -5.83 2.00
N LYS A 84 -17.61 -4.72 2.54
CA LYS A 84 -18.30 -3.42 2.52
C LYS A 84 -18.67 -3.03 1.09
N PRO A 85 -19.96 -2.83 0.75
CA PRO A 85 -20.36 -2.54 -0.62
C PRO A 85 -19.67 -1.28 -1.17
N GLU A 86 -19.68 -0.21 -0.37
CA GLU A 86 -19.20 1.11 -0.78
C GLU A 86 -18.00 1.55 0.08
N PRO A 87 -16.76 1.12 -0.24
CA PRO A 87 -15.57 1.57 0.46
C PRO A 87 -15.30 3.06 0.18
N GLY A 88 -14.80 3.76 1.19
CA GLY A 88 -14.54 5.21 1.07
C GLY A 88 -13.32 5.53 0.21
N ASN A 89 -12.28 4.69 0.31
CA ASN A 89 -11.00 4.82 -0.38
C ASN A 89 -10.30 3.45 -0.42
N LEU A 90 -9.19 3.37 -1.14
CA LEU A 90 -8.21 2.30 -1.01
C LEU A 90 -7.01 2.81 -0.21
N ASP A 91 -6.77 2.21 0.95
CA ASP A 91 -5.55 2.43 1.72
C ASP A 91 -4.54 1.33 1.41
N PHE A 92 -3.28 1.71 1.18
CA PHE A 92 -2.23 0.75 0.85
C PHE A 92 -0.84 1.25 1.20
N THR A 93 0.08 0.32 1.45
CA THR A 93 1.50 0.59 1.71
C THR A 93 2.34 0.08 0.53
N LEU A 94 3.06 0.96 -0.16
CA LEU A 94 4.05 0.59 -1.17
C LEU A 94 5.39 0.29 -0.52
N PHE A 95 5.99 -0.82 -0.91
CA PHE A 95 7.37 -1.15 -0.58
C PHE A 95 8.23 -0.77 -1.77
N LEU A 96 8.82 0.43 -1.71
CA LEU A 96 9.72 0.90 -2.76
C LEU A 96 11.10 0.31 -2.54
N ASN A 97 11.68 -0.32 -3.56
CA ASN A 97 13.05 -0.79 -3.49
C ASN A 97 13.98 0.42 -3.27
N ASN A 98 14.58 0.52 -2.08
CA ASN A 98 15.36 1.70 -1.75
C ASN A 98 16.57 1.87 -2.68
N SER A 99 17.27 0.79 -3.06
CA SER A 99 18.44 0.90 -3.94
C SER A 99 18.04 1.46 -5.30
N THR A 100 16.96 0.94 -5.89
CA THR A 100 16.40 1.44 -7.16
C THR A 100 15.96 2.89 -7.03
N PHE A 101 15.23 3.22 -5.97
CA PHE A 101 14.74 4.58 -5.76
C PHE A 101 15.87 5.60 -5.62
N GLN A 102 16.95 5.30 -4.90
CA GLN A 102 18.07 6.24 -4.75
C GLN A 102 18.79 6.51 -6.08
N LYS A 103 18.87 5.52 -6.99
CA LYS A 103 19.48 5.70 -8.32
C LYS A 103 18.73 6.70 -9.19
N ILE A 104 17.40 6.70 -9.10
CA ILE A 104 16.52 7.56 -9.92
C ILE A 104 16.18 8.89 -9.24
N LYS A 105 16.38 9.01 -7.92
CA LYS A 105 15.98 10.19 -7.15
C LYS A 105 16.63 11.46 -7.70
N GLY A 106 15.79 12.46 -8.02
CA GLY A 106 16.25 13.76 -8.51
C GLY A 106 16.57 13.78 -10.01
N LYS A 107 16.45 12.64 -10.71
CA LYS A 107 16.58 12.59 -12.16
C LYS A 107 15.37 13.23 -12.85
N PRO A 108 15.52 13.80 -14.06
CA PRO A 108 14.41 14.35 -14.82
C PRO A 108 13.24 13.37 -14.94
N GLY A 109 12.00 13.85 -14.82
CA GLY A 109 10.79 13.01 -14.91
C GLY A 109 10.44 12.19 -13.66
N THR A 110 11.33 12.08 -12.67
CA THR A 110 11.10 11.25 -11.45
C THR A 110 10.51 12.02 -10.27
N GLY A 111 10.48 13.36 -10.36
CA GLY A 111 10.16 14.26 -9.23
C GLY A 111 8.79 14.01 -8.58
N TRP A 112 7.83 13.47 -9.34
CA TRP A 112 6.49 13.14 -8.84
C TRP A 112 6.53 12.21 -7.62
N ILE A 113 7.44 11.23 -7.58
CA ILE A 113 7.54 10.28 -6.47
C ILE A 113 7.83 11.01 -5.15
N GLY A 114 8.80 11.93 -5.16
CA GLY A 114 9.21 12.67 -3.96
C GLY A 114 8.27 13.82 -3.59
N GLN A 115 7.53 14.38 -4.55
CA GLN A 115 6.78 15.61 -4.34
C GLN A 115 5.28 15.40 -4.16
N GLU A 116 4.72 14.31 -4.69
CA GLU A 116 3.26 14.15 -4.85
C GLU A 116 2.76 12.75 -4.51
N ALA A 117 3.47 11.70 -4.92
CA ALA A 117 2.98 10.32 -4.87
C ALA A 117 2.54 9.85 -3.48
N PHE A 118 3.06 10.45 -2.41
CA PHE A 118 2.71 10.14 -1.02
C PHE A 118 2.14 11.34 -0.25
N SER A 119 1.84 12.45 -0.96
CA SER A 119 1.27 13.65 -0.34
C SER A 119 -0.25 13.53 -0.27
N ARG A 120 -0.76 13.12 0.90
CA ARG A 120 -2.22 13.01 1.15
C ARG A 120 -3.00 14.26 0.74
N LYS A 121 -2.45 15.45 0.99
CA LYS A 121 -3.08 16.73 0.61
C LYS A 121 -3.23 16.83 -0.91
N LYS A 122 -2.14 16.61 -1.67
CA LYS A 122 -2.14 16.75 -3.13
C LYS A 122 -3.00 15.67 -3.80
N LEU A 123 -2.92 14.43 -3.34
CA LEU A 123 -3.71 13.33 -3.90
C LEU A 123 -5.21 13.54 -3.66
N ARG A 124 -5.61 13.97 -2.45
CA ARG A 124 -7.03 14.25 -2.15
C ARG A 124 -7.63 15.40 -2.96
N SER A 125 -6.82 16.39 -3.34
CA SER A 125 -7.26 17.47 -4.24
C SER A 125 -7.24 17.09 -5.72
N SER A 126 -6.65 15.95 -6.08
CA SER A 126 -6.58 15.49 -7.46
C SER A 126 -7.86 14.75 -7.87
N THR A 127 -8.38 15.05 -9.05
CA THR A 127 -9.45 14.26 -9.66
C THR A 127 -9.00 12.84 -10.01
N GLU A 128 -7.71 12.66 -10.28
CA GLU A 128 -7.08 11.38 -10.68
C GLU A 128 -6.86 10.44 -9.48
N PHE A 129 -6.63 10.96 -8.28
CA PHE A 129 -6.16 10.18 -7.12
C PHE A 129 -6.91 10.45 -5.79
N SER A 130 -8.06 11.12 -5.85
CA SER A 130 -8.83 11.52 -4.66
C SER A 130 -9.27 10.36 -3.76
N CYS A 131 -9.39 9.15 -4.31
CA CYS A 131 -9.94 7.99 -3.63
C CYS A 131 -8.88 6.97 -3.20
N ILE A 132 -7.60 7.31 -3.31
CA ILE A 132 -6.49 6.47 -2.87
C ILE A 132 -5.75 7.08 -1.67
N THR A 133 -5.12 6.23 -0.87
CA THR A 133 -4.31 6.64 0.29
C THR A 133 -3.06 5.77 0.36
N PRO A 134 -2.04 6.13 -0.43
CA PRO A 134 -0.76 5.44 -0.40
C PRO A 134 0.07 5.84 0.82
N LEU A 135 0.75 4.86 1.38
CA LEU A 135 1.82 4.98 2.36
C LEU A 135 3.09 4.42 1.72
N ARG A 136 4.25 4.89 2.17
CA ARG A 136 5.55 4.43 1.68
C ARG A 136 6.32 3.73 2.79
N VAL A 137 6.92 2.60 2.45
CA VAL A 137 8.01 1.98 3.20
C VAL A 137 9.17 1.78 2.22
N ASP A 138 10.35 2.20 2.62
CA ASP A 138 11.57 1.92 1.85
C ASP A 138 12.04 0.50 2.16
N TYR A 139 11.99 -0.36 1.15
CA TYR A 139 12.34 -1.77 1.25
C TYR A 139 13.85 -1.96 1.28
N PHE A 140 14.33 -2.74 2.25
CA PHE A 140 15.69 -3.23 2.34
C PHE A 140 15.72 -4.77 2.41
N PRO A 141 16.54 -5.45 1.62
CA PRO A 141 16.75 -6.89 1.77
C PRO A 141 17.61 -7.15 3.02
N VAL A 142 16.97 -7.53 4.13
CA VAL A 142 17.67 -7.84 5.39
C VAL A 142 18.17 -9.27 5.38
N LYS A 143 19.49 -9.45 5.47
CA LYS A 143 20.13 -10.78 5.43
C LYS A 143 19.78 -11.67 6.62
N SER A 144 19.73 -11.11 7.83
CA SER A 144 19.42 -11.87 9.05
C SER A 144 18.91 -10.98 10.17
N VAL A 145 17.75 -11.32 10.72
CA VAL A 145 17.18 -10.66 11.91
C VAL A 145 17.73 -11.20 13.24
N PHE A 146 18.52 -12.28 13.20
CA PHE A 146 19.13 -12.88 14.40
C PHE A 146 20.42 -12.17 14.83
N LYS A 147 20.96 -11.29 13.98
CA LYS A 147 22.18 -10.52 14.25
C LYS A 147 21.90 -9.02 14.10
N LEU A 148 21.05 -8.49 14.95
CA LEU A 148 20.64 -7.08 14.87
C LEU A 148 21.81 -6.09 14.93
N GLY A 149 22.91 -6.45 15.62
CA GLY A 149 24.13 -5.65 15.68
C GLY A 149 24.89 -5.54 14.36
N ASP A 150 24.62 -6.43 13.39
CA ASP A 150 25.25 -6.41 12.06
C ASP A 150 24.44 -5.56 11.05
N LEU A 151 23.24 -5.11 11.42
CA LEU A 151 22.34 -4.38 10.53
C LEU A 151 22.67 -2.88 10.51
N THR A 152 22.57 -2.28 9.33
CA THR A 152 22.64 -0.84 9.18
C THR A 152 21.44 -0.15 9.83
N GLN A 153 21.58 1.13 10.16
CA GLN A 153 20.45 1.91 10.69
C GLN A 153 19.25 1.93 9.74
N ALA A 154 19.49 1.92 8.43
CA ALA A 154 18.42 1.91 7.43
C ALA A 154 17.65 0.58 7.42
N GLU A 155 18.33 -0.55 7.56
CA GLU A 155 17.72 -1.87 7.71
C GLU A 155 16.91 -1.99 9.00
N LEU A 156 17.44 -1.46 10.12
CA LEU A 156 16.72 -1.42 11.40
C LEU A 156 15.45 -0.57 11.32
N SER A 157 15.54 0.59 10.68
CA SER A 157 14.36 1.45 10.43
C SER A 157 13.34 0.73 9.56
N TYR A 158 13.77 0.06 8.49
CA TYR A 158 12.89 -0.73 7.65
C TYR A 158 12.18 -1.86 8.41
N LEU A 159 12.89 -2.61 9.25
CA LEU A 159 12.27 -3.64 10.10
C LEU A 159 11.22 -3.04 11.03
N THR A 160 11.52 -1.88 11.61
CA THR A 160 10.60 -1.16 12.50
C THR A 160 9.36 -0.69 11.75
N ASP A 161 9.53 -0.02 10.60
CA ASP A 161 8.44 0.49 9.79
C ASP A 161 7.56 -0.65 9.24
N ARG A 162 8.18 -1.70 8.70
CA ARG A 162 7.47 -2.89 8.21
C ARG A 162 6.66 -3.53 9.33
N GLY A 163 7.25 -3.72 10.51
CA GLY A 163 6.57 -4.31 11.67
C GLY A 163 5.43 -3.42 12.19
N ALA A 164 5.63 -2.11 12.24
CA ALA A 164 4.59 -1.16 12.64
C ALA A 164 3.38 -1.21 11.70
N TRP A 165 3.61 -1.27 10.38
CA TRP A 165 2.51 -1.40 9.41
C TRP A 165 1.86 -2.79 9.43
N ASP A 166 2.63 -3.86 9.64
CA ASP A 166 2.13 -5.24 9.74
C ASP A 166 1.13 -5.37 10.91
N ASP A 167 1.49 -4.81 12.07
CA ASP A 167 0.63 -4.71 13.24
C ASP A 167 -0.56 -3.76 13.00
N TRP A 168 -0.33 -2.57 12.43
CA TRP A 168 -1.41 -1.60 12.18
C TRP A 168 -2.51 -2.15 11.28
N TRP A 169 -2.14 -2.83 10.18
CA TRP A 169 -3.10 -3.34 9.21
C TRP A 169 -4.00 -4.45 9.75
N GLN A 170 -3.59 -5.11 10.82
CA GLN A 170 -4.36 -6.18 11.46
C GLN A 170 -5.37 -5.65 12.48
N ARG A 171 -5.42 -4.34 12.74
CA ARG A 171 -6.29 -3.74 13.76
C ARG A 171 -7.67 -3.38 13.21
N LYS A 172 -8.66 -3.38 14.10
CA LYS A 172 -10.03 -2.90 13.84
C LYS A 172 -10.39 -1.87 14.90
N ARG A 173 -10.79 -0.66 14.49
CA ARG A 173 -11.28 0.39 15.40
C ARG A 173 -12.49 -0.09 16.19
N ASN A 174 -12.65 0.41 17.42
CA ASN A 174 -13.93 0.31 18.13
C ASN A 174 -14.97 1.21 17.46
N SER A 175 -16.27 0.98 17.72
CA SER A 175 -17.38 1.70 17.06
C SER A 175 -17.29 3.22 17.20
N ASP A 176 -16.81 3.68 18.36
CA ASP A 176 -16.87 5.08 18.75
C ASP A 176 -15.54 5.82 18.48
N ASP A 177 -14.51 5.06 18.09
CA ASP A 177 -13.17 5.58 17.89
C ASP A 177 -12.96 6.05 16.43
N ARG A 178 -12.41 7.27 16.27
CA ARG A 178 -12.01 7.78 14.94
C ARG A 178 -10.80 7.04 14.36
N ALA A 179 -10.00 6.40 15.20
CA ALA A 179 -8.81 5.63 14.82
C ALA A 179 -8.57 4.49 15.83
N PRO A 180 -7.86 3.41 15.46
CA PRO A 180 -7.45 2.39 16.41
C PRO A 180 -6.78 2.98 17.66
N SER A 181 -7.20 2.53 18.83
CA SER A 181 -6.67 2.91 20.14
C SER A 181 -5.85 1.75 20.73
N ARG A 182 -5.19 1.98 21.86
CA ARG A 182 -4.43 0.91 22.54
C ARG A 182 -5.31 -0.28 22.91
N SER A 183 -6.57 -0.05 23.27
CA SER A 183 -7.53 -1.13 23.57
C SER A 183 -7.98 -1.92 22.34
N SER A 184 -7.79 -1.36 21.13
CA SER A 184 -8.08 -2.02 19.86
C SER A 184 -6.83 -2.48 19.11
N ALA A 185 -5.70 -2.63 19.83
CA ALA A 185 -4.40 -2.97 19.24
C ALA A 185 -4.27 -4.45 18.85
N ALA A 186 -5.11 -5.33 19.39
CA ALA A 186 -5.09 -6.74 19.06
C ALA A 186 -5.44 -6.99 17.57
N SER A 187 -4.76 -7.95 16.95
CA SER A 187 -5.05 -8.40 15.59
C SER A 187 -6.47 -8.98 15.51
N ARG A 188 -7.30 -8.38 14.66
CA ARG A 188 -8.73 -8.71 14.48
C ARG A 188 -9.13 -8.87 13.01
N ARG A 189 -8.22 -8.60 12.09
CA ARG A 189 -8.42 -8.72 10.64
C ARG A 189 -7.09 -8.97 9.94
N GLY A 190 -7.14 -9.42 8.70
CA GLY A 190 -6.00 -9.51 7.82
C GLY A 190 -5.90 -8.37 6.81
N TYR A 191 -4.83 -8.44 6.04
CA TYR A 191 -4.51 -7.56 4.92
C TYR A 191 -3.85 -8.35 3.79
N VAL A 192 -3.69 -7.71 2.63
CA VAL A 192 -3.29 -8.41 1.40
C VAL A 192 -1.95 -7.91 0.94
N GLU A 193 -0.96 -8.77 0.82
CA GLU A 193 0.29 -8.48 0.11
C GLU A 193 0.13 -8.83 -1.37
N VAL A 194 0.24 -7.80 -2.21
CA VAL A 194 0.06 -7.88 -3.66
C VAL A 194 1.42 -7.84 -4.34
N THR A 195 1.68 -8.86 -5.17
CA THR A 195 2.80 -8.86 -6.12
C THR A 195 2.36 -8.25 -7.44
N LEU A 196 3.23 -7.42 -8.02
CA LEU A 196 3.01 -6.74 -9.30
C LEU A 196 3.56 -7.56 -10.46
#